data_AF-A0A0D2TMH3-F1
#
_entry.id   AF-A0A0D2TMH3-F1
#
_cell.length_a   1.000
_cell.length_b   1.000
_cell.length_c   1.000
_cell.angle_alpha   90.00
_cell.angle_beta   90.00
_cell.angle_gamma   90.00
#
_symmetry.space_group_name_H-M   'P 1'
#
loop_
_entity.id
_entity.type
_entity.pdbx_description
1 polymer ?
#
loop_
_entity_poly.entity_id
_entity_poly.type
_entity_poly.pdbx_seq_one_letter_code
_entity_poly.pdbx_strand_id
1 'polypeptide(L)'
;MNINWFQKQPQGNDEVSLTMNISADLQSLFTWNTKQLFIFVAAEYETPKNSLNQVSLWDAIIPAKEHAKFWIHTSNKYRFVDQGNNLRGKKFNLTLHWHVMPKTGKMFADKIVMAGYSFPEEYR
;
A
#
# COMPACT_ATOMS: atom_id res chain seq x y z
N MET A 1 7.65 -8.27 4.41
CA MET A 1 7.78 -6.83 4.72
C MET A 1 8.83 -6.68 5.81
N ASN A 2 9.65 -5.64 5.74
CA ASN A 2 10.60 -5.27 6.78
C ASN A 2 10.36 -3.81 7.20
N ILE A 3 10.43 -3.50 8.49
CA ILE A 3 10.37 -2.13 9.01
C ILE A 3 11.81 -1.64 9.14
N ASN A 4 12.21 -0.69 8.31
CA ASN A 4 13.58 -0.20 8.27
C ASN A 4 13.89 0.64 9.51
N TRP A 5 13.00 1.57 9.83
CA TRP A 5 13.06 2.43 11.01
C TRP A 5 11.66 2.91 11.38
N PHE A 6 11.49 3.23 12.66
CA PHE A 6 10.27 3.77 13.21
C PHE A 6 10.63 4.84 14.23
N GLN A 7 10.35 6.09 13.91
CA GLN A 7 10.84 7.22 14.70
C GLN A 7 9.76 8.25 14.96
N LYS A 8 10.03 9.11 15.94
CA LYS A 8 9.23 10.29 16.20
C LYS A 8 9.86 11.51 15.53
N GLN A 9 9.11 12.17 14.66
CA GLN A 9 9.53 13.43 14.06
C GLN A 9 9.64 14.53 15.14
N PRO A 10 10.45 15.58 14.89
CA PRO A 10 10.54 16.73 15.79
C PRO A 10 9.20 17.41 16.06
N GLN A 11 8.28 17.33 15.10
CA GLN A 11 6.91 17.87 15.19
C GLN A 11 5.97 16.99 16.06
N GLY A 12 6.46 15.86 16.54
CA GLY A 12 5.75 14.96 17.45
C GLY A 12 4.94 13.85 16.79
N ASN A 13 5.03 13.71 15.46
CA ASN A 13 4.33 12.69 14.67
C ASN A 13 5.18 11.42 14.52
N ASP A 14 4.52 10.27 14.48
CA ASP A 14 5.15 9.00 14.17
C ASP A 14 5.45 8.91 12.67
N GLU A 15 6.65 8.46 12.30
CA GLU A 15 7.03 8.18 10.92
C GLU A 15 7.66 6.79 10.80
N VAL A 16 7.28 6.08 9.74
CA VAL A 16 7.73 4.72 9.45
C VAL A 16 8.38 4.67 8.07
N SER A 17 9.50 3.96 7.97
CA SER A 17 9.99 3.45 6.68
C SER A 17 9.84 1.94 6.60
N LEU A 18 9.32 1.49 5.47
CA LEU A 18 9.05 0.09 5.18
C LEU A 18 9.77 -0.33 3.92
N THR A 19 10.28 -1.55 3.91
CA THR A 19 10.67 -2.28 2.72
C THR A 19 9.67 -3.40 2.45
N MET A 20 9.10 -3.39 1.26
CA MET A 20 8.00 -4.26 0.85
C MET A 20 8.45 -5.19 -0.28
N ASN A 21 8.00 -6.44 -0.19
CA ASN A 21 8.06 -7.40 -1.29
C ASN A 21 6.65 -7.54 -1.83
N ILE A 22 6.42 -7.05 -3.04
CA ILE A 22 5.10 -7.04 -3.67
C ILE A 22 5.15 -8.04 -4.82
N SER A 23 4.31 -9.07 -4.75
CA SER A 23 4.14 -10.04 -5.82
C SER A 23 2.67 -10.17 -6.16
N ALA A 24 2.32 -10.05 -7.43
CA ALA A 24 0.96 -10.23 -7.89
C ALA A 24 0.93 -10.80 -9.30
N ASP A 25 -0.10 -11.58 -9.59
CA ASP A 25 -0.46 -12.02 -10.93
C ASP A 25 -1.83 -11.41 -11.29
N LEU A 26 -1.79 -10.31 -12.03
CA LEU A 26 -2.95 -9.53 -12.45
C LEU A 26 -3.25 -9.73 -13.94
N GLN A 27 -2.64 -10.75 -14.58
CA GLN A 27 -2.80 -10.99 -16.03
C GLN A 27 -4.26 -11.25 -16.42
N SER A 28 -5.06 -11.81 -15.53
CA SER A 28 -6.49 -12.07 -15.72
C SER A 28 -7.33 -10.80 -15.86
N LEU A 29 -6.84 -9.66 -15.37
CA LEU A 29 -7.54 -8.36 -15.47
C LEU A 29 -7.39 -7.71 -16.86
N PHE A 30 -6.48 -8.21 -17.69
CA PHE A 30 -6.30 -7.74 -19.05
C PHE A 30 -7.23 -8.48 -20.01
N THR A 31 -8.22 -7.75 -20.52
CA THR A 31 -9.11 -8.15 -21.60
C THR A 31 -8.83 -7.31 -22.84
N TRP A 32 -9.55 -7.56 -23.94
CA TRP A 32 -9.47 -6.74 -25.16
C TRP A 32 -9.74 -5.23 -24.89
N ASN A 33 -10.55 -4.94 -23.87
CA ASN A 33 -10.95 -3.58 -23.50
C ASN A 33 -10.06 -2.96 -22.41
N THR A 34 -9.12 -3.67 -21.81
CA THR A 34 -8.24 -3.10 -20.77
C THR A 34 -7.19 -2.20 -21.43
N LYS A 35 -7.11 -0.93 -21.03
CA LYS A 35 -6.07 0.01 -21.49
C LYS A 35 -4.83 -0.11 -20.63
N GLN A 36 -4.99 -0.06 -19.31
CA GLN A 36 -3.92 -0.14 -18.32
C GLN A 36 -4.51 -0.47 -16.95
N LEU A 37 -3.65 -0.91 -16.02
CA LEU A 37 -3.98 -0.97 -14.61
C LEU A 37 -3.25 0.15 -13.87
N PHE A 38 -3.93 0.77 -12.91
CA PHE A 38 -3.27 1.56 -11.87
C PHE A 38 -3.29 0.75 -10.59
N ILE A 39 -2.13 0.48 -10.02
CA ILE A 39 -1.99 -0.30 -8.79
C ILE A 39 -1.31 0.54 -7.71
N PHE A 40 -1.71 0.33 -6.47
CA PHE A 40 -1.01 0.93 -5.34
C PHE A 40 -1.13 0.05 -4.10
N VAL A 41 -0.10 0.09 -3.26
CA VAL A 41 -0.08 -0.54 -1.95
C VAL A 41 -0.33 0.53 -0.91
N ALA A 42 -1.30 0.29 -0.03
CA ALA A 42 -1.62 1.16 1.07
C ALA A 42 -1.47 0.43 2.41
N ALA A 43 -1.02 1.15 3.44
CA ALA A 43 -1.19 0.73 4.82
C ALA A 43 -2.58 1.17 5.31
N GLU A 44 -3.36 0.21 5.81
CA GLU A 44 -4.71 0.42 6.33
C GLU A 44 -4.76 0.06 7.81
N TYR A 45 -5.17 1.02 8.65
CA TYR A 45 -5.26 0.84 10.10
C TYR A 45 -6.34 1.75 10.70
N GLU A 46 -6.87 1.35 11.85
CA GLU A 46 -7.92 2.10 12.55
C GLU A 46 -7.29 2.93 13.67
N THR A 47 -7.83 4.10 14.02
CA THR A 47 -7.43 4.85 15.22
C THR A 47 -8.68 5.23 16.02
N PRO A 48 -8.57 5.59 17.31
CA PRO A 48 -9.76 6.00 18.07
C PRO A 48 -10.57 7.13 17.44
N LYS A 49 -9.92 7.98 16.61
CA LYS A 49 -10.56 9.09 15.90
C LYS A 49 -11.06 8.73 14.50
N ASN A 50 -10.56 7.65 13.90
CA ASN A 50 -10.87 7.32 12.52
C ASN A 50 -10.98 5.81 12.31
N SER A 51 -12.13 5.35 11.83
CA SER A 51 -12.38 3.94 11.53
C SER A 51 -11.54 3.40 10.38
N LEU A 52 -11.00 4.25 9.51
CA LEU A 52 -10.10 3.83 8.43
C LEU A 52 -9.09 4.92 8.08
N ASN A 53 -7.83 4.70 8.44
CA ASN A 53 -6.70 5.45 7.92
C ASN A 53 -6.07 4.63 6.80
N GLN A 54 -5.93 5.24 5.63
CA GLN A 54 -5.33 4.61 4.45
C GLN A 54 -4.19 5.49 3.94
N VAL A 55 -2.96 4.99 4.03
CA VAL A 55 -1.75 5.70 3.60
C VAL A 55 -1.16 4.97 2.41
N SER A 56 -1.14 5.61 1.24
CA SER A 56 -0.48 5.06 0.05
C SER A 56 1.03 5.01 0.28
N LEU A 57 1.64 3.84 0.06
CA LEU A 57 3.08 3.62 0.25
C LEU A 57 3.82 3.55 -1.07
N TRP A 58 3.20 3.00 -2.12
CA TRP A 58 3.81 2.79 -3.42
C TRP A 58 2.73 2.62 -4.48
N ASP A 59 2.99 3.05 -5.71
CA ASP A 59 2.10 2.95 -6.85
C ASP A 59 2.87 2.64 -8.14
N ALA A 60 2.16 2.03 -9.09
CA ALA A 60 2.63 1.87 -10.46
C ALA A 60 1.47 1.81 -11.46
N ILE A 61 1.81 2.08 -12.72
CA ILE A 61 0.94 1.82 -13.86
C ILE A 61 1.45 0.60 -14.60
N ILE A 62 0.58 -0.38 -14.81
CA ILE A 62 0.87 -1.56 -15.64
C ILE A 62 0.22 -1.32 -17.00
N PRO A 63 1.00 -1.03 -18.06
CA PRO A 63 0.45 -0.65 -19.36
C PRO A 63 -0.06 -1.84 -20.17
N ALA A 64 0.45 -3.05 -19.92
CA ALA A 64 0.15 -4.22 -20.74
C ALA A 64 0.21 -5.54 -19.95
N LYS A 65 -0.41 -6.58 -20.50
CA LYS A 65 -0.60 -7.90 -19.85
C LYS A 65 0.73 -8.60 -19.53
N GLU A 66 1.75 -8.37 -20.33
CA GLU A 66 3.08 -8.98 -20.22
C GLU A 66 3.78 -8.50 -18.93
N HIS A 67 3.41 -7.32 -18.43
CA HIS A 67 3.95 -6.74 -17.20
C HIS A 67 3.05 -6.98 -15.98
N ALA A 68 1.89 -7.64 -16.16
CA ALA A 68 0.88 -7.78 -15.11
C ALA A 68 1.18 -8.92 -14.12
N LYS A 69 2.21 -9.73 -14.39
CA LYS A 69 2.80 -10.66 -13.44
C LYS A 69 4.17 -10.13 -13.04
N PHE A 70 4.32 -9.74 -11.77
CA PHE A 70 5.52 -9.06 -11.31
C PHE A 70 5.87 -9.42 -9.88
N TRP A 71 7.14 -9.21 -9.56
CA TRP A 71 7.70 -9.25 -8.22
C TRP A 71 8.61 -8.03 -8.05
N ILE A 72 8.38 -7.24 -7.00
CA ILE A 72 9.08 -5.99 -6.74
C ILE A 72 9.55 -5.98 -5.29
N HIS A 73 10.82 -5.64 -5.08
CA HIS A 73 11.41 -5.33 -3.78
C HIS A 73 11.68 -3.82 -3.73
N THR A 74 10.90 -3.06 -2.95
CA THR A 74 11.00 -1.60 -2.91
C THR A 74 10.72 -1.05 -1.52
N SER A 75 11.32 0.10 -1.20
CA SER A 75 10.91 0.91 -0.07
C SER A 75 9.64 1.70 -0.38
N ASN A 76 8.99 2.23 0.67
CA ASN A 76 7.87 3.15 0.51
C ASN A 76 8.29 4.41 -0.26
N LYS A 77 7.61 4.67 -1.38
CA LYS A 77 7.77 5.85 -2.23
C LYS A 77 7.23 7.11 -1.54
N TYR A 78 6.12 6.97 -0.82
CA TYR A 78 5.51 8.06 -0.07
C TYR A 78 5.76 7.90 1.42
N ARG A 79 5.86 9.04 2.12
CA ARG A 79 6.10 9.06 3.57
C ARG A 79 4.90 8.49 4.31
N PHE A 80 5.18 7.59 5.24
CA PHE A 80 4.17 7.06 6.15
C PHE A 80 4.29 7.79 7.48
N VAL A 81 3.44 8.80 7.66
CA VAL A 81 3.37 9.63 8.87
C VAL A 81 1.97 9.58 9.44
N ASP A 82 1.83 9.43 10.75
CA ASP A 82 0.57 9.57 11.47
C ASP A 82 0.69 10.54 12.65
N GLN A 83 -0.44 11.08 13.10
CA GLN A 83 -0.48 12.10 14.13
C GLN A 83 -0.14 11.53 15.52
N GLY A 84 0.79 12.15 16.23
CA GLY A 84 1.13 11.75 17.59
C GLY A 84 1.80 10.38 17.66
N ASN A 85 1.34 9.51 18.57
CA ASN A 85 1.95 8.19 18.86
C ASN A 85 1.05 7.00 18.45
N ASN A 86 0.13 7.18 17.49
CA ASN A 86 -0.91 6.17 17.24
C ASN A 86 -0.39 4.90 16.56
N LEU A 87 0.83 4.93 16.01
CA LEU A 87 1.38 3.79 15.27
C LEU A 87 2.09 2.80 16.17
N ARG A 88 2.49 3.17 17.40
CA ARG A 88 3.18 2.24 18.31
C ARG A 88 2.32 1.02 18.63
N GLY A 89 2.89 -0.18 18.49
CA GLY A 89 2.20 -1.44 18.77
C GLY A 89 1.01 -1.73 17.85
N LYS A 90 0.78 -0.86 16.86
CA LYS A 90 -0.49 -0.84 16.15
C LYS A 90 -0.52 -1.90 15.08
N LYS A 91 -1.63 -2.65 15.04
CA LYS A 91 -1.92 -3.58 13.96
C LYS A 91 -2.36 -2.80 12.73
N PHE A 92 -1.83 -3.20 11.58
CA PHE A 92 -2.18 -2.64 10.28
C PHE A 92 -2.21 -3.73 9.22
N ASN A 93 -2.90 -3.44 8.13
CA ASN A 93 -2.94 -4.28 6.95
C ASN A 93 -2.17 -3.59 5.83
N LEU A 94 -1.48 -4.37 5.02
CA LEU A 94 -1.02 -3.91 3.72
C LEU A 94 -2.04 -4.33 2.68
N THR A 95 -2.60 -3.38 1.94
CA THR A 95 -3.63 -3.66 0.96
C THR A 95 -3.13 -3.26 -0.42
N LEU A 96 -3.07 -4.22 -1.34
CA LEU A 96 -2.82 -3.94 -2.76
C LEU A 96 -4.17 -3.66 -3.43
N HIS A 97 -4.32 -2.44 -3.91
CA HIS A 97 -5.47 -1.98 -4.68
C HIS A 97 -5.09 -1.95 -6.15
N TRP A 98 -6.04 -2.29 -7.03
CA TRP A 98 -5.89 -2.11 -8.46
C TRP A 98 -7.16 -1.53 -9.08
N HIS A 99 -6.96 -0.58 -9.98
CA HIS A 99 -8.00 0.02 -10.80
C HIS A 99 -7.80 -0.43 -12.24
N VAL A 100 -8.79 -1.10 -12.80
CA VAL A 100 -8.81 -1.47 -14.21
C VAL A 100 -9.37 -0.31 -15.01
N MET A 101 -8.51 0.28 -15.85
CA MET A 101 -8.89 1.40 -16.71
C MET A 101 -9.21 0.84 -18.11
N PRO A 102 -10.48 0.83 -18.54
CA PRO A 102 -10.82 0.35 -19.85
C PRO A 102 -10.49 1.41 -20.92
N LYS A 103 -10.44 0.98 -22.19
CA LYS A 103 -10.40 1.90 -23.34
C LYS A 103 -11.72 2.65 -23.47
N THR A 104 -12.83 1.97 -23.22
CA THR A 104 -14.18 2.56 -23.19
C THR A 104 -15.01 2.00 -22.03
N GLY A 105 -15.84 2.84 -21.43
CA GLY A 105 -16.73 2.47 -20.32
C GLY A 105 -16.21 2.87 -18.94
N LYS A 106 -16.78 2.28 -17.89
CA LYS A 106 -16.49 2.63 -16.49
C LYS A 106 -15.26 1.90 -15.98
N MET A 107 -14.44 2.60 -15.21
CA MET A 107 -13.37 1.96 -14.41
C MET A 107 -14.00 1.10 -13.32
N PHE A 108 -13.32 0.01 -12.96
CA PHE A 108 -13.64 -0.77 -11.78
C PHE A 108 -12.39 -0.97 -10.93
N ALA A 109 -12.59 -1.14 -9.63
CA ALA A 109 -11.53 -1.27 -8.65
C ALA A 109 -11.80 -2.49 -7.78
N ASP A 110 -10.72 -3.17 -7.41
CA ASP A 110 -10.75 -4.26 -6.45
C ASP A 110 -9.42 -4.28 -5.69
N LYS A 111 -9.33 -5.10 -4.64
CA LYS A 111 -8.19 -5.10 -3.73
C LYS A 111 -7.96 -6.46 -3.08
N ILE A 112 -6.73 -6.69 -2.65
CA ILE A 112 -6.36 -7.81 -1.79
C ILE A 112 -5.71 -7.31 -0.51
N VAL A 113 -6.16 -7.84 0.62
CA VAL A 113 -5.71 -7.44 1.95
C VAL A 113 -4.69 -8.46 2.46
N MET A 114 -3.50 -7.99 2.79
CA MET A 114 -2.47 -8.74 3.49
C MET A 114 -2.47 -8.29 4.96
N ALA A 115 -3.18 -9.06 5.78
CA ALA A 115 -3.33 -8.78 7.21
C ALA A 115 -2.21 -9.40 8.05
N GLY A 116 -2.14 -9.00 9.32
CA GLY A 116 -1.26 -9.63 10.31
C GLY A 116 0.04 -8.88 10.58
N TYR A 117 0.16 -7.62 10.14
CA TYR A 117 1.31 -6.78 10.45
C TYR A 117 1.04 -5.94 11.71
N SER A 118 2.11 -5.67 12.45
CA SER A 118 2.08 -4.77 13.60
C SER A 118 3.37 -3.96 13.64
N PHE A 119 3.24 -2.69 13.99
CA PHE A 119 4.40 -1.84 14.28
C PHE A 119 5.03 -2.21 15.64
N PRO A 120 6.32 -1.92 15.83
CA PRO A 120 6.96 -2.09 17.12
C PRO A 120 6.40 -1.09 18.16
N GLU A 121 6.50 -1.47 19.43
CA GLU A 121 6.13 -0.60 20.57
C GLU A 121 7.15 0.52 20.80
N GLU A 122 8.41 0.25 20.48
CA GLU A 122 9.54 1.15 20.69
C GLU A 122 10.04 1.72 19.36
N TYR A 123 10.52 2.96 19.41
CA TYR A 123 11.19 3.60 18.27
C TYR A 123 12.57 2.99 18.02
N ARG A 124 12.95 2.90 16.75
CA ARG A 124 14.21 2.35 16.26
C ARG A 124 14.74 3.15 15.08
#